data_AF-A0A9K3JDX5-F1
#
_entry.id   AF-A0A9K3JDX5-F1
#
_cell.length_a   1.000
_cell.length_b   1.000
_cell.length_c   1.000
_cell.angle_alpha   90.00
_cell.angle_beta   90.00
_cell.angle_gamma   90.00
#
_symmetry.space_group_name_H-M   'P 1'
#
loop_
_entity.id
_entity.type
_entity.pdbx_description
1 polymer ?
#
loop_
_entity_poly.entity_id
_entity_poly.type
_entity_poly.pdbx_seq_one_letter_code
_entity_poly.pdbx_strand_id
1 'polypeptide(L)'
;MAEEFHNTFFNAFTSKSSEIANVTPKTITKAINENIKHDNFYGTHSKPPTLESIEDYTWWKERFINWAKAYAHESWFCLEFGYERPKDDKGEELPFKRFSKDDKAEFAAEQRMIVLIQSAIRNDIFALLNHDGSSKSVWEALRVKAEGGKQIKKNKIALLKKEYDLFDCLKGESVRQMIERFCHLKIELERFEITKTREEIIDKVIEALPRADQWQTFVFILKNDALYDTISLDSLFEKIESHDLELQK
;
A
#
# COMPACT_ATOMS: atom_id res chain seq x y z
N MET A 1 -2.70 -7.13 -68.09
CA MET A 1 -3.79 -6.93 -67.08
C MET A 1 -4.09 -8.15 -66.20
N ALA A 2 -3.94 -9.41 -66.64
CA ALA A 2 -4.02 -10.57 -65.71
C ALA A 2 -2.67 -10.94 -65.05
N GLU A 3 -1.55 -10.71 -65.74
CA GLU A 3 -0.20 -10.96 -65.17
C GLU A 3 0.23 -9.93 -64.11
N GLU A 4 -0.19 -8.66 -64.24
CA GLU A 4 0.06 -7.64 -63.21
C GLU A 4 -0.70 -7.94 -61.92
N PHE A 5 -1.93 -8.44 -62.01
CA PHE A 5 -2.70 -8.84 -60.83
C PHE A 5 -2.07 -10.05 -60.13
N HIS A 6 -1.58 -11.03 -60.89
CA HIS A 6 -0.93 -12.22 -60.34
C HIS A 6 0.43 -11.88 -59.71
N ASN A 7 1.22 -10.98 -60.31
CA ASN A 7 2.48 -10.52 -59.72
C ASN A 7 2.26 -9.65 -58.47
N THR A 8 1.18 -8.88 -58.41
CA THR A 8 0.83 -8.10 -57.21
C THR A 8 0.38 -9.01 -56.05
N PHE A 9 -0.43 -10.03 -56.34
CA PHE A 9 -0.88 -11.00 -55.33
C PHE A 9 0.25 -11.92 -54.84
N PHE A 10 1.12 -12.38 -55.74
CA PHE A 10 2.26 -13.22 -55.36
C PHE A 10 3.29 -12.42 -54.55
N ASN A 11 3.60 -11.18 -54.96
CA ASN A 11 4.53 -10.32 -54.21
C ASN A 11 3.99 -9.90 -52.82
N ALA A 12 2.66 -9.87 -52.61
CA ALA A 12 2.08 -9.63 -51.29
C ALA A 12 2.28 -10.82 -50.32
N PHE A 13 2.40 -12.06 -50.83
CA PHE A 13 2.60 -13.26 -50.02
C PHE A 13 4.07 -13.75 -50.00
N THR A 14 4.90 -13.32 -50.96
CA THR A 14 6.32 -13.70 -51.06
C THR A 14 7.30 -12.55 -50.87
N SER A 15 6.84 -11.32 -50.57
CA SER A 15 7.70 -10.30 -49.97
C SER A 15 8.07 -10.71 -48.54
N LYS A 16 8.99 -11.67 -48.45
CA LYS A 16 10.05 -11.60 -47.45
C LYS A 16 10.88 -10.35 -47.75
N SER A 17 10.35 -9.19 -47.37
CA SER A 17 11.16 -8.28 -46.57
C SER A 17 11.01 -8.85 -45.16
N SER A 18 11.87 -9.72 -44.62
CA SER A 18 13.29 -9.47 -44.32
C SER A 18 13.64 -8.01 -44.06
N GLU A 19 12.71 -7.20 -43.59
CA GLU A 19 12.99 -6.50 -42.35
C GLU A 19 12.81 -7.55 -41.27
N ILE A 20 13.90 -8.26 -41.00
CA ILE A 20 14.15 -8.64 -39.62
C ILE A 20 14.23 -7.27 -38.94
N ALA A 21 13.09 -6.72 -38.50
CA ALA A 21 13.10 -5.81 -37.38
C ALA A 21 14.02 -6.51 -36.40
N ASN A 22 15.19 -5.94 -36.14
CA ASN A 22 16.17 -6.56 -35.28
C ASN A 22 15.47 -6.69 -33.93
N VAL A 23 14.76 -7.80 -33.74
CA VAL A 23 14.03 -8.10 -32.53
C VAL A 23 15.13 -8.49 -31.58
N THR A 24 15.76 -7.47 -31.01
CA THR A 24 16.84 -7.67 -30.08
C THR A 24 16.28 -8.50 -28.91
N PRO A 25 17.09 -9.36 -28.28
CA PRO A 25 16.68 -10.10 -27.10
C PRO A 25 16.05 -9.19 -26.03
N LYS A 26 16.49 -7.92 -25.96
CA LYS A 26 15.92 -6.87 -25.10
C LYS A 26 14.46 -6.55 -25.43
N THR A 27 14.08 -6.46 -26.71
CA THR A 27 12.69 -6.18 -27.14
C THR A 27 11.76 -7.34 -26.84
N ILE A 28 12.19 -8.59 -27.09
CA ILE A 28 11.44 -9.80 -26.70
C ILE A 28 11.27 -9.87 -25.19
N THR A 29 12.34 -9.64 -24.43
CA THR A 29 12.31 -9.65 -22.95
C THR A 29 11.36 -8.58 -22.42
N LYS A 30 11.33 -7.39 -23.04
CA LYS A 30 10.42 -6.32 -22.67
C LYS A 30 8.95 -6.70 -22.91
N ALA A 31 8.60 -7.21 -24.08
CA ALA A 31 7.24 -7.64 -24.40
C ALA A 31 6.77 -8.81 -23.53
N ILE A 32 7.65 -9.78 -23.24
CA ILE A 32 7.37 -10.88 -22.31
C ILE A 32 7.08 -10.32 -20.91
N ASN A 33 7.91 -9.39 -20.42
CA ASN A 33 7.70 -8.76 -19.12
C ASN A 33 6.41 -7.94 -19.05
N GLU A 34 6.02 -7.27 -20.14
CA GLU A 34 4.76 -6.52 -20.23
C GLU A 34 3.55 -7.46 -20.19
N ASN A 35 3.59 -8.58 -20.91
CA ASN A 35 2.54 -9.61 -20.86
C ASN A 35 2.45 -10.26 -19.49
N ILE A 36 3.58 -10.61 -18.85
CA ILE A 36 3.59 -11.14 -17.48
C ILE A 36 2.97 -10.15 -16.50
N LYS A 37 3.28 -8.85 -16.63
CA LYS A 37 2.67 -7.81 -15.79
C LYS A 37 1.17 -7.69 -16.02
N HIS A 38 0.73 -7.76 -17.27
CA HIS A 38 -0.69 -7.72 -17.62
C HIS A 38 -1.44 -8.94 -17.05
N ASP A 39 -0.90 -10.15 -17.22
CA ASP A 39 -1.47 -11.38 -16.69
C ASP A 39 -1.48 -11.40 -15.16
N ASN A 40 -0.43 -10.90 -14.51
CA ASN A 40 -0.41 -10.74 -13.05
C ASN A 40 -1.45 -9.71 -12.59
N PHE A 41 -1.75 -8.68 -13.39
CA PHE A 41 -2.71 -7.66 -13.02
C PHE A 41 -4.17 -8.13 -13.20
N TYR A 42 -4.52 -8.72 -14.33
CA TYR A 42 -5.92 -9.07 -14.63
C TYR A 42 -6.26 -10.54 -14.30
N GLY A 43 -5.24 -11.39 -14.13
CA GLY A 43 -5.40 -12.83 -14.15
C GLY A 43 -5.65 -13.34 -15.57
N THR A 44 -5.56 -14.66 -15.73
CA THR A 44 -5.92 -15.40 -16.95
C THR A 44 -7.10 -16.33 -16.65
N HIS A 45 -7.67 -17.01 -17.64
CA HIS A 45 -8.74 -18.00 -17.38
C HIS A 45 -8.34 -19.13 -16.41
N SER A 46 -7.05 -19.41 -16.26
CA SER A 46 -6.53 -20.49 -15.42
C SER A 46 -5.77 -19.99 -14.18
N LYS A 47 -5.39 -18.71 -14.13
CA LYS A 47 -4.59 -18.15 -13.04
C LYS A 47 -5.23 -16.85 -12.51
N PRO A 48 -5.45 -16.73 -11.20
CA PRO A 48 -5.95 -15.49 -10.62
C PRO A 48 -4.94 -14.35 -10.74
N PRO A 49 -5.39 -13.08 -10.60
CA PRO A 49 -4.49 -11.94 -10.49
C PRO A 49 -3.57 -12.10 -9.27
N THR A 50 -2.33 -11.65 -9.38
CA THR A 50 -1.30 -11.75 -8.34
C THR A 50 -1.30 -10.52 -7.43
N LEU A 51 -1.22 -10.74 -6.11
CA LEU A 51 -0.99 -9.72 -5.11
C LEU A 51 0.52 -9.51 -4.94
N GLU A 52 1.04 -8.48 -5.61
CA GLU A 52 2.48 -8.16 -5.61
C GLU A 52 2.94 -7.47 -4.32
N SER A 53 2.05 -6.68 -3.70
CA SER A 53 2.31 -5.94 -2.45
C SER A 53 1.07 -5.95 -1.56
N ILE A 54 1.24 -6.00 -0.23
CA ILE A 54 0.10 -6.04 0.70
C ILE A 54 -0.70 -4.72 0.68
N GLU A 55 -0.06 -3.62 0.33
CA GLU A 55 -0.67 -2.31 0.13
C GLU A 55 -1.74 -2.36 -0.97
N ASP A 56 -1.52 -3.24 -1.95
CA ASP A 56 -2.38 -3.39 -3.12
C ASP A 56 -3.62 -4.23 -2.88
N TYR A 57 -3.73 -4.80 -1.68
CA TYR A 57 -4.83 -5.68 -1.31
C TYR A 57 -6.20 -5.08 -1.61
N THR A 58 -6.42 -3.78 -1.36
CA THR A 58 -7.76 -3.17 -1.55
C THR A 58 -8.25 -3.28 -2.99
N TRP A 59 -7.39 -3.01 -3.97
CA TRP A 59 -7.78 -3.03 -5.39
C TRP A 59 -7.56 -4.41 -6.02
N TRP A 60 -6.62 -5.20 -5.49
CA TRP A 60 -6.47 -6.61 -5.84
C TRP A 60 -7.65 -7.47 -5.38
N LYS A 61 -8.18 -7.24 -4.16
CA LYS A 61 -9.28 -8.00 -3.56
C LYS A 61 -10.48 -8.07 -4.49
N GLU A 62 -10.91 -6.93 -5.03
CA GLU A 62 -12.06 -6.86 -5.94
C GLU A 62 -11.81 -7.65 -7.23
N ARG A 63 -10.61 -7.54 -7.81
CA ARG A 63 -10.24 -8.29 -9.02
C ARG A 63 -10.22 -9.79 -8.74
N PHE A 64 -9.62 -10.23 -7.64
CA PHE A 64 -9.57 -11.63 -7.26
C PHE A 64 -10.98 -12.21 -7.03
N ILE A 65 -11.85 -11.49 -6.29
CA ILE A 65 -13.24 -11.92 -6.08
C ILE A 65 -13.99 -12.03 -7.41
N ASN A 66 -13.89 -11.02 -8.28
CA ASN A 66 -14.58 -11.02 -9.57
C ASN A 66 -14.08 -12.15 -10.47
N TRP A 67 -12.76 -12.38 -10.49
CA TRP A 67 -12.14 -13.49 -11.19
C TRP A 67 -12.64 -14.84 -10.66
N ALA A 68 -12.67 -15.02 -9.34
CA ALA A 68 -13.13 -16.25 -8.70
C ALA A 68 -14.61 -16.53 -9.02
N LYS A 69 -15.47 -15.50 -8.97
CA LYS A 69 -16.88 -15.62 -9.36
C LYS A 69 -17.05 -16.05 -10.82
N ALA A 70 -16.19 -15.57 -11.72
CA ALA A 70 -16.29 -15.84 -13.15
C ALA A 70 -15.71 -17.21 -13.55
N TYR A 71 -14.58 -17.63 -12.96
CA TYR A 71 -13.81 -18.78 -13.44
C TYR A 71 -13.67 -19.93 -12.43
N ALA A 72 -14.07 -19.71 -11.17
CA ALA A 72 -14.00 -20.66 -10.07
C ALA A 72 -15.24 -20.54 -9.15
N HIS A 73 -16.43 -20.56 -9.75
CA HIS A 73 -17.69 -20.20 -9.07
C HIS A 73 -17.96 -21.06 -7.83
N GLU A 74 -17.84 -22.38 -7.93
CA GLU A 74 -18.04 -23.31 -6.81
C GLU A 74 -17.03 -23.06 -5.68
N SER A 75 -15.77 -22.82 -6.06
CA SER A 75 -14.70 -22.49 -5.11
C SER A 75 -14.92 -21.14 -4.42
N TRP A 76 -15.54 -20.17 -5.09
CA TRP A 76 -15.89 -18.88 -4.49
C TRP A 76 -16.90 -19.02 -3.35
N PHE A 77 -17.84 -19.99 -3.41
CA PHE A 77 -18.73 -20.24 -2.28
C PHE A 77 -17.97 -20.67 -1.02
N CYS A 78 -16.93 -21.50 -1.15
CA CYS A 78 -16.11 -21.92 -0.01
C CYS A 78 -15.34 -20.74 0.61
N LEU A 79 -14.88 -19.80 -0.22
CA LEU A 79 -14.23 -18.57 0.23
C LEU A 79 -15.18 -17.69 1.07
N GLU A 80 -16.41 -17.51 0.59
CA GLU A 80 -17.41 -16.60 1.16
C GLU A 80 -18.08 -17.21 2.40
N PHE A 81 -18.63 -18.41 2.25
CA PHE A 81 -19.46 -19.06 3.27
C PHE A 81 -18.63 -19.97 4.18
N GLY A 82 -17.50 -20.48 3.70
CA GLY A 82 -16.68 -21.46 4.40
C GLY A 82 -16.96 -22.87 3.90
N TYR A 83 -16.03 -23.77 4.18
CA TYR A 83 -16.20 -25.20 3.95
C TYR A 83 -16.41 -25.89 5.31
N GLU A 84 -17.45 -26.71 5.40
CA GLU A 84 -17.69 -27.59 6.53
C GLU A 84 -17.58 -29.03 6.09
N ARG A 85 -16.84 -29.84 6.85
CA ARG A 85 -16.68 -31.24 6.52
C ARG A 85 -17.98 -31.99 6.82
N PRO A 86 -18.48 -32.84 5.88
CA PRO A 86 -19.67 -33.66 6.11
C PRO A 86 -19.55 -34.51 7.39
N LYS A 87 -20.63 -34.56 8.16
CA LYS A 87 -20.74 -35.31 9.42
C LYS A 87 -21.83 -36.38 9.35
N ASP A 88 -21.70 -37.43 10.16
CA ASP A 88 -22.72 -38.46 10.30
C ASP A 88 -23.87 -38.03 11.24
N ASP A 89 -24.89 -38.88 11.38
CA ASP A 89 -26.05 -38.64 12.27
C ASP A 89 -25.68 -38.46 13.75
N LYS A 90 -24.43 -38.76 14.12
CA LYS A 90 -23.88 -38.61 15.48
C LYS A 90 -22.98 -37.38 15.61
N GLY A 91 -22.77 -36.62 14.53
CA GLY A 91 -21.93 -35.42 14.51
C GLY A 91 -20.44 -35.69 14.27
N GLU A 92 -20.05 -36.92 13.94
CA GLU A 92 -18.66 -37.30 13.66
C GLU A 92 -18.30 -37.06 12.20
N GLU A 93 -17.07 -36.62 11.92
CA GLU A 93 -16.62 -36.36 10.55
C GLU A 93 -16.67 -37.62 9.68
N LEU A 94 -17.32 -37.52 8.52
CA LEU A 94 -17.39 -38.62 7.59
C LEU A 94 -16.01 -38.89 6.97
N PRO A 95 -15.61 -40.17 6.83
CA PRO A 95 -14.44 -40.53 6.05
C PRO A 95 -14.70 -40.25 4.56
N PHE A 96 -13.67 -39.84 3.82
CA PHE A 96 -13.78 -39.43 2.40
C PHE A 96 -14.44 -40.50 1.50
N LYS A 97 -14.30 -41.79 1.84
CA LYS A 97 -14.94 -42.90 1.11
C LYS A 97 -16.47 -42.87 1.19
N ARG A 98 -17.05 -42.27 2.24
CA ARG A 98 -18.49 -42.15 2.46
C ARG A 98 -19.08 -40.83 1.98
N PHE A 99 -18.26 -39.94 1.43
CA PHE A 99 -18.74 -38.68 0.89
C PHE A 99 -19.71 -38.93 -0.25
N SER A 100 -20.81 -38.18 -0.24
CA SER A 100 -21.74 -38.07 -1.35
C SER A 100 -21.02 -37.52 -2.60
N LYS A 101 -21.70 -37.53 -3.74
CA LYS A 101 -21.16 -36.89 -4.95
C LYS A 101 -20.96 -35.38 -4.74
N ASP A 102 -21.88 -34.76 -4.01
CA ASP A 102 -21.91 -33.32 -3.77
C ASP A 102 -20.84 -32.94 -2.72
N ASP A 103 -20.69 -33.73 -1.65
CA ASP A 103 -19.64 -33.58 -0.64
C ASP A 103 -18.23 -33.60 -1.26
N LYS A 104 -18.01 -34.48 -2.24
CA LYS A 104 -16.73 -34.55 -2.97
C LYS A 104 -16.52 -33.31 -3.83
N ALA A 105 -17.58 -32.77 -4.43
CA ALA A 105 -17.51 -31.56 -5.23
C ALA A 105 -17.19 -30.34 -4.35
N GLU A 106 -17.83 -30.21 -3.18
CA GLU A 106 -17.54 -29.14 -2.21
C GLU A 106 -16.13 -29.23 -1.66
N PHE A 107 -15.66 -30.43 -1.27
CA PHE A 107 -14.28 -30.63 -0.84
C PHE A 107 -13.29 -30.26 -1.96
N ALA A 108 -13.55 -30.68 -3.20
CA ALA A 108 -12.71 -30.32 -4.34
C ALA A 108 -12.71 -28.81 -4.60
N ALA A 109 -13.87 -28.15 -4.45
CA ALA A 109 -14.01 -26.71 -4.58
C ALA A 109 -13.19 -25.96 -3.53
N GLU A 110 -13.19 -26.43 -2.29
CA GLU A 110 -12.37 -25.88 -1.20
C GLU A 110 -10.87 -26.04 -1.48
N GLN A 111 -10.42 -27.25 -1.83
CA GLN A 111 -9.01 -27.48 -2.16
C GLN A 111 -8.56 -26.62 -3.35
N ARG A 112 -9.42 -26.48 -4.36
CA ARG A 112 -9.16 -25.60 -5.50
C ARG A 112 -9.03 -24.15 -5.05
N MET A 113 -9.89 -23.65 -4.15
CA MET A 113 -9.80 -22.28 -3.67
C MET A 113 -8.50 -22.03 -2.90
N ILE A 114 -8.09 -22.94 -2.02
CA ILE A 114 -6.82 -22.83 -1.28
C ILE A 114 -5.64 -22.64 -2.24
N VAL A 115 -5.55 -23.50 -3.27
CA VAL A 115 -4.48 -23.44 -4.28
C VAL A 115 -4.55 -22.15 -5.08
N LEU A 116 -5.75 -21.68 -5.43
CA LEU A 116 -5.94 -20.43 -6.14
C LEU A 116 -5.42 -19.24 -5.32
N ILE A 117 -5.80 -19.14 -4.04
CA ILE A 117 -5.31 -18.09 -3.14
C ILE A 117 -3.78 -18.16 -3.00
N GLN A 118 -3.21 -19.35 -2.78
CA GLN A 118 -1.77 -19.56 -2.68
C GLN A 118 -1.03 -19.15 -3.96
N SER A 119 -1.60 -19.43 -5.13
CA SER A 119 -1.02 -19.03 -6.42
C SER A 119 -1.13 -17.53 -6.71
N ALA A 120 -2.09 -16.87 -6.05
CA ALA A 120 -2.38 -15.45 -6.22
C ALA A 120 -1.59 -14.57 -5.25
N ILE A 121 -1.03 -15.12 -4.18
CA ILE A 121 -0.32 -14.36 -3.14
C ILE A 121 1.16 -14.76 -3.17
N ARG A 122 2.06 -13.79 -3.04
CA ARG A 122 3.48 -14.11 -2.89
C ARG A 122 3.74 -14.91 -1.61
N ASN A 123 4.69 -15.84 -1.69
CA ASN A 123 5.03 -16.75 -0.58
C ASN A 123 5.43 -16.01 0.71
N ASP A 124 6.08 -14.86 0.63
CA ASP A 124 6.48 -14.05 1.78
C ASP A 124 5.28 -13.41 2.50
N ILE A 125 4.25 -13.00 1.75
CA ILE A 125 2.99 -12.51 2.33
C ILE A 125 2.26 -13.68 3.00
N PHE A 126 2.15 -14.81 2.28
CA PHE A 126 1.43 -16.00 2.73
C PHE A 126 2.03 -16.61 4.01
N ALA A 127 3.36 -16.73 4.09
CA ALA A 127 4.07 -17.31 5.25
C ALA A 127 3.85 -16.54 6.56
N LEU A 128 3.38 -15.30 6.48
CA LEU A 128 3.13 -14.42 7.61
C LEU A 128 1.64 -14.35 7.99
N LEU A 129 0.77 -15.13 7.35
CA LEU A 129 -0.66 -15.22 7.68
C LEU A 129 -0.87 -16.29 8.75
N ASN A 130 -1.71 -15.98 9.74
CA ASN A 130 -2.15 -16.95 10.74
C ASN A 130 -3.50 -17.55 10.29
N HIS A 131 -3.49 -18.79 9.82
CA HIS A 131 -4.67 -19.47 9.27
C HIS A 131 -4.75 -20.92 9.72
N ASP A 132 -5.95 -21.49 9.70
CA ASP A 132 -6.21 -22.91 10.02
C ASP A 132 -6.05 -23.86 8.82
N GLY A 133 -5.83 -23.31 7.62
CA GLY A 133 -5.67 -24.07 6.38
C GLY A 133 -6.91 -24.07 5.48
N SER A 134 -8.04 -23.56 5.94
CA SER A 134 -9.21 -23.32 5.09
C SER A 134 -9.03 -22.08 4.20
N SER A 135 -9.67 -22.09 3.04
CA SER A 135 -9.65 -20.97 2.10
C SER A 135 -10.15 -19.67 2.75
N LYS A 136 -11.24 -19.77 3.52
CA LYS A 136 -11.85 -18.67 4.27
C LYS A 136 -10.92 -18.11 5.35
N SER A 137 -10.24 -18.96 6.10
CA SER A 137 -9.27 -18.53 7.13
C SER A 137 -8.08 -17.80 6.52
N VAL A 138 -7.53 -18.32 5.41
CA VAL A 138 -6.46 -17.63 4.66
C VAL A 138 -6.93 -16.26 4.16
N TRP A 139 -8.13 -16.20 3.58
CA TRP A 139 -8.71 -14.96 3.06
C TRP A 139 -8.93 -13.91 4.15
N GLU A 140 -9.45 -14.34 5.30
CA GLU A 140 -9.68 -13.47 6.45
C GLU A 140 -8.36 -12.98 7.06
N ALA A 141 -7.37 -13.85 7.22
CA ALA A 141 -6.04 -13.47 7.69
C ALA A 141 -5.40 -12.42 6.78
N LEU A 142 -5.56 -12.57 5.45
CA LEU A 142 -5.08 -11.60 4.48
C LEU A 142 -5.79 -10.25 4.63
N ARG A 143 -7.12 -10.26 4.79
CA ARG A 143 -7.93 -9.06 5.05
C ARG A 143 -7.42 -8.32 6.28
N VAL A 144 -7.31 -9.02 7.41
CA VAL A 144 -6.87 -8.46 8.69
C VAL A 144 -5.46 -7.87 8.57
N LYS A 145 -4.54 -8.56 7.89
CA LYS A 145 -3.18 -8.08 7.71
C LYS A 145 -3.12 -6.80 6.88
N ALA A 146 -3.84 -6.77 5.76
CA ALA A 146 -3.86 -5.62 4.87
C ALA A 146 -4.58 -4.41 5.49
N GLU A 147 -5.77 -4.62 6.06
CA GLU A 147 -6.58 -3.57 6.67
C GLU A 147 -6.00 -3.10 8.00
N GLY A 148 -5.42 -4.00 8.80
CA GLY A 148 -4.70 -3.67 10.03
C GLY A 148 -3.50 -2.76 9.76
N GLY A 149 -2.68 -3.07 8.74
CA GLY A 149 -1.57 -2.19 8.32
C GLY A 149 -2.05 -0.80 7.88
N LYS A 150 -3.14 -0.73 7.10
CA LYS A 150 -3.74 0.54 6.67
C LYS A 150 -4.29 1.34 7.83
N GLN A 151 -4.99 0.70 8.76
CA GLN A 151 -5.54 1.36 9.94
C GLN A 151 -4.43 1.86 10.88
N ILE A 152 -3.36 1.09 11.07
CA ILE A 152 -2.18 1.52 11.84
C ILE A 152 -1.54 2.74 11.17
N LYS A 153 -1.32 2.71 9.86
CA LYS A 153 -0.78 3.87 9.11
C LYS A 153 -1.70 5.10 9.27
N LYS A 154 -3.01 4.93 9.11
CA LYS A 154 -4.00 6.00 9.28
C LYS A 154 -4.01 6.57 10.71
N ASN A 155 -3.95 5.72 11.72
CA ASN A 155 -3.90 6.13 13.12
C ASN A 155 -2.60 6.89 13.42
N LYS A 156 -1.45 6.44 12.91
CA LYS A 156 -0.17 7.14 13.06
C LYS A 156 -0.19 8.51 12.39
N ILE A 157 -0.77 8.63 11.18
CA ILE A 157 -0.98 9.94 10.52
C ILE A 157 -1.87 10.86 11.38
N ALA A 158 -2.98 10.34 11.89
CA ALA A 158 -3.89 11.13 12.72
C ALA A 158 -3.23 11.59 14.03
N LEU A 159 -2.41 10.73 14.64
CA LEU A 159 -1.64 11.05 15.84
C LEU A 159 -0.60 12.14 15.55
N LEU A 160 0.17 12.02 14.47
CA LEU A 160 1.18 13.01 14.08
C LEU A 160 0.56 14.38 13.78
N LYS A 161 -0.60 14.41 13.09
CA LYS A 161 -1.34 15.67 12.86
C LYS A 161 -1.75 16.31 14.19
N LYS A 162 -2.32 15.52 15.10
CA LYS A 162 -2.71 16.00 16.42
C LYS A 162 -1.52 16.47 17.25
N GLU A 163 -0.41 15.75 17.20
CA GLU A 163 0.83 16.10 17.89
C GLU A 163 1.41 17.43 17.36
N TYR A 164 1.35 17.65 16.05
CA TYR A 164 1.71 18.93 15.43
C TYR A 164 0.75 20.07 15.82
N ASP A 165 -0.56 19.83 15.78
CA ASP A 165 -1.54 20.86 16.11
C ASP A 165 -1.43 21.29 17.58
N LEU A 166 -1.12 20.35 18.48
CA LEU A 166 -0.98 20.56 19.92
C LEU A 166 0.48 20.80 20.36
N PHE A 167 1.41 20.97 19.43
CA PHE A 167 2.80 21.19 19.78
C PHE A 167 2.96 22.51 20.54
N ASP A 168 3.46 22.42 21.76
CA ASP A 168 3.70 23.56 22.66
C ASP A 168 4.95 23.24 23.52
N CYS A 169 5.60 24.27 24.06
CA CYS A 169 6.70 24.11 25.01
C CYS A 169 6.17 23.51 26.31
N LEU A 170 6.81 22.43 26.77
CA LEU A 170 6.40 21.72 27.99
C LEU A 170 6.85 22.48 29.25
N LYS A 171 6.15 22.25 30.36
CA LYS A 171 6.53 22.86 31.65
C LYS A 171 7.90 22.34 32.10
N GLY A 172 8.86 23.24 32.25
CA GLY A 172 10.23 22.92 32.67
C GLY A 172 11.12 22.38 31.54
N GLU A 173 10.62 22.36 30.30
CA GLU A 173 11.42 22.07 29.10
C GLU A 173 12.23 23.31 28.73
N SER A 174 13.51 23.12 28.35
CA SER A 174 14.31 24.21 27.80
C SER A 174 13.94 24.45 26.34
N VAL A 175 14.17 25.68 25.85
CA VAL A 175 13.86 26.04 24.47
C VAL A 175 14.62 25.17 23.46
N ARG A 176 15.87 24.83 23.77
CA ARG A 176 16.65 23.88 22.96
C ARG A 176 16.02 22.49 22.89
N GLN A 177 15.55 21.96 24.02
CA GLN A 177 14.85 20.66 24.05
C GLN A 177 13.57 20.69 23.22
N MET A 178 12.81 21.78 23.31
CA MET A 178 11.63 22.00 22.49
C MET A 178 11.98 22.03 20.98
N ILE A 179 13.04 22.75 20.57
CA ILE A 179 13.52 22.77 19.17
C ILE A 179 13.89 21.35 18.70
N GLU A 180 14.65 20.60 19.49
CA GLU A 180 15.03 19.23 19.17
C GLU A 180 13.78 18.35 18.98
N ARG A 181 12.78 18.46 19.86
CA ARG A 181 11.50 17.74 19.76
C ARG A 181 10.73 18.12 18.50
N PHE A 182 10.71 19.40 18.14
CA PHE A 182 10.06 19.87 16.93
C PHE A 182 10.74 19.33 15.65
N CYS A 183 12.08 19.28 15.62
CA CYS A 183 12.83 18.68 14.52
C CYS A 183 12.49 17.20 14.33
N HIS A 184 12.40 16.43 15.43
CA HIS A 184 11.97 15.03 15.37
C HIS A 184 10.55 14.89 14.82
N LEU A 185 9.63 15.76 15.27
CA LEU A 185 8.26 15.78 14.76
C LEU A 185 8.21 16.11 13.26
N LYS A 186 8.97 17.09 12.80
CA LYS A 186 9.08 17.46 11.38
C LYS A 186 9.55 16.28 10.52
N ILE A 187 10.58 15.54 10.96
CA ILE A 187 11.07 14.34 10.25
C ILE A 187 9.97 13.27 10.16
N GLU A 188 9.22 13.04 11.24
CA GLU A 188 8.12 12.08 11.22
C GLU A 188 6.95 12.54 10.32
N LEU A 189 6.63 13.84 10.27
CA LEU A 189 5.64 14.38 9.35
C LEU A 189 6.04 14.15 7.88
N GLU A 190 7.29 14.44 7.53
CA GLU A 190 7.84 14.22 6.19
C GLU A 190 7.80 12.74 5.81
N ARG A 191 8.19 11.87 6.74
CA ARG A 191 8.18 10.41 6.55
C ARG A 191 6.80 9.84 6.23
N PHE A 192 5.74 10.45 6.78
CA PHE A 192 4.35 10.05 6.52
C PHE A 192 3.67 10.92 5.44
N GLU A 193 4.44 11.67 4.66
CA GLU A 193 3.98 12.53 3.56
C GLU A 193 2.93 13.57 4.00
N ILE A 194 3.02 14.03 5.24
CA ILE A 194 2.17 15.11 5.77
C ILE A 194 2.84 16.43 5.41
N THR A 195 2.40 17.03 4.31
CA THR A 195 2.98 18.29 3.81
C THR A 195 2.55 19.48 4.65
N LYS A 196 3.52 20.31 5.04
CA LYS A 196 3.34 21.60 5.70
C LYS A 196 4.14 22.66 4.96
N THR A 197 3.55 23.84 4.76
CA THR A 197 4.29 24.95 4.16
C THR A 197 5.33 25.47 5.15
N ARG A 198 6.33 26.20 4.64
CA ARG A 198 7.35 26.82 5.50
C ARG A 198 6.68 27.75 6.51
N GLU A 199 5.69 28.53 6.06
CA GLU A 199 4.95 29.48 6.88
C GLU A 199 4.22 28.76 8.03
N GLU A 200 3.51 27.66 7.74
CA GLU A 200 2.87 26.84 8.78
C GLU A 200 3.87 26.32 9.82
N ILE A 201 5.05 25.88 9.37
CA ILE A 201 6.11 25.37 10.26
C ILE A 201 6.67 26.49 11.14
N ILE A 202 6.99 27.65 10.56
CA ILE A 202 7.52 28.82 11.27
C ILE A 202 6.51 29.31 12.31
N ASP A 203 5.26 29.49 11.90
CA ASP A 203 4.19 29.94 12.79
C ASP A 203 3.98 28.94 13.94
N LYS A 204 4.06 27.63 13.67
CA LYS A 204 3.91 26.60 14.71
C LYS A 204 5.02 26.66 15.75
N VAL A 205 6.29 26.87 15.35
CA VAL A 205 7.39 27.03 16.30
C VAL A 205 7.19 28.27 17.17
N ILE A 206 6.76 29.38 16.57
CA ILE A 206 6.53 30.64 17.26
C ILE A 206 5.36 30.52 18.25
N GLU A 207 4.28 29.85 17.86
CA GLU A 207 3.13 29.56 18.72
C GLU A 207 3.51 28.70 19.92
N ALA A 208 4.47 27.79 19.75
CA ALA A 208 4.93 26.87 20.78
C ALA A 208 5.93 27.49 21.76
N LEU A 209 6.40 28.72 21.54
CA LEU A 209 7.34 29.38 22.46
C LEU A 209 6.71 29.60 23.85
N PRO A 210 7.53 29.64 24.92
CA PRO A 210 7.03 29.88 26.27
C PRO A 210 6.15 31.14 26.36
N ARG A 211 5.05 31.07 27.12
CA ARG A 211 4.08 32.19 27.23
C ARG A 211 4.48 33.30 28.19
N ALA A 212 5.74 33.36 28.62
CA ALA A 212 6.22 34.43 29.50
C ALA A 212 6.34 35.76 28.72
N ASP A 213 6.16 36.89 29.40
CA ASP A 213 6.08 38.23 28.78
C ASP A 213 7.31 38.57 27.90
N GLN A 214 8.50 38.12 28.32
CA GLN A 214 9.75 38.31 27.58
C GLN A 214 9.75 37.60 26.21
N TRP A 215 9.14 36.41 26.13
CA TRP A 215 8.99 35.67 24.88
C TRP A 215 7.92 36.28 23.99
N GLN A 216 6.82 36.78 24.56
CA GLN A 216 5.78 37.48 23.79
C GLN A 216 6.33 38.77 23.16
N THR A 217 7.20 39.49 23.88
CA THR A 217 7.89 40.67 23.35
C THR A 217 8.82 40.31 22.18
N PHE A 218 9.61 39.24 22.32
CA PHE A 218 10.45 38.72 21.23
C PHE A 218 9.64 38.35 19.99
N VAL A 219 8.54 37.61 20.17
CA VAL A 219 7.63 37.23 19.06
C VAL A 219 7.06 38.46 18.38
N PHE A 220 6.64 39.47 19.13
CA PHE A 220 6.13 40.72 18.57
C PHE A 220 7.19 41.43 17.71
N ILE A 221 8.41 41.56 18.20
CA ILE A 221 9.51 42.18 17.45
C ILE A 221 9.81 41.38 16.17
N LEU A 222 9.89 40.05 16.30
CA LEU A 222 10.17 39.16 15.18
C LEU A 222 9.11 39.24 14.07
N LYS A 223 7.82 39.30 14.43
CA LYS A 223 6.72 39.42 13.46
C LYS A 223 6.65 40.77 12.75
N ASN A 224 7.24 41.81 13.34
CA ASN A 224 7.34 43.14 12.72
C ASN A 224 8.66 43.34 11.94
N ASP A 225 9.55 42.35 11.94
CA ASP A 225 10.78 42.36 11.14
C ASP A 225 10.42 42.27 9.65
N ALA A 226 11.01 43.14 8.83
CA ALA A 226 10.80 43.15 7.37
C ALA A 226 11.25 41.83 6.70
N LEU A 227 12.10 41.06 7.37
CA LEU A 227 12.58 39.76 6.89
C LEU A 227 11.76 38.56 7.40
N TYR A 228 10.71 38.79 8.21
CA TYR A 228 9.86 37.71 8.75
C TYR A 228 9.32 36.80 7.65
N ASP A 229 8.77 37.40 6.60
CA ASP A 229 8.16 36.67 5.48
C ASP A 229 9.18 35.80 4.72
N THR A 230 10.49 36.03 4.86
CA THR A 230 11.54 35.26 4.18
C THR A 230 12.41 34.44 5.12
N ILE A 231 12.10 34.40 6.42
CA ILE A 231 12.91 33.70 7.43
C ILE A 231 12.94 32.18 7.18
N SER A 232 14.12 31.58 7.24
CA SER A 232 14.28 30.12 7.23
C SER A 232 14.04 29.54 8.62
N LEU A 233 13.76 28.24 8.70
CA LEU A 233 13.60 27.56 9.98
C LEU A 233 14.89 27.58 10.80
N ASP A 234 16.04 27.39 10.15
CA ASP A 234 17.35 27.41 10.82
C ASP A 234 17.65 28.79 11.40
N SER A 235 17.41 29.86 10.63
CA SER A 235 17.59 31.24 11.12
C SER A 235 16.61 31.59 12.24
N LEU A 236 15.39 31.04 12.21
CA LEU A 236 14.46 31.18 13.33
C LEU A 236 15.02 30.51 14.60
N PHE A 237 15.54 29.28 14.50
CA PHE A 237 16.14 28.59 15.64
C PHE A 237 17.33 29.36 16.21
N GLU A 238 18.23 29.87 15.36
CA GLU A 238 19.35 30.72 15.81
C GLU A 238 18.88 31.95 16.58
N LYS A 239 17.85 32.65 16.09
CA LYS A 239 17.28 33.82 16.78
C LYS A 239 16.64 33.44 18.12
N ILE A 240 15.92 32.32 18.17
CA ILE A 240 15.28 31.82 19.40
C ILE A 240 16.32 31.45 20.45
N GLU A 241 17.39 30.72 20.06
CA GLU A 241 18.46 30.33 20.97
C GLU A 241 19.26 31.55 21.47
N SER A 242 19.52 32.53 20.59
CA SER A 242 20.18 33.77 20.97
C SER A 242 19.38 34.54 22.02
N HIS A 243 18.05 34.61 21.86
CA HIS A 243 17.17 35.26 22.84
C HIS A 243 17.15 34.52 24.18
N ASP A 244 17.08 33.18 24.16
CA ASP A 244 17.14 32.37 25.39
C ASP A 244 18.42 32.63 26.20
N LEU A 245 19.57 32.74 25.51
CA LEU A 245 20.85 33.06 26.14
C LEU A 245 20.89 34.47 26.76
N GLU A 246 20.15 35.43 26.20
CA GLU A 246 20.03 36.77 26.76
C GLU A 246 19.16 36.80 28.02
N LEU A 247 18.10 35.98 28.07
CA LEU A 247 17.23 35.87 29.24
C LEU A 247 17.90 35.17 30.44
N GLN A 248 18.95 34.40 30.19
CA GLN A 248 19.71 33.69 31.23
C GLN A 248 20.84 34.52 31.85
N LYS A 249 21.09 35.75 31.36
CA LYS A 249 22.07 36.69 31.93
C LYS A 249 21.52 37.45 33.13
#